data_AF-A0A6I8LXI6-F1
#
_entry.id   AF-A0A6I8LXI6-F1
#
_cell.length_a   1.000
_cell.length_b   1.000
_cell.length_c   1.000
_cell.angle_alpha   90.00
_cell.angle_beta   90.00
_cell.angle_gamma   90.00
#
_symmetry.space_group_name_H-M   'P 1'
#
loop_
_entity.id
_entity.type
_entity.pdbx_description
1 polymer ?
#
loop_
_entity_poly.entity_id
_entity_poly.type
_entity_poly.pdbx_seq_one_letter_code
_entity_poly.pdbx_strand_id
1 'polypeptide(L)' 'MRQKIGGALMTVDDDAHGSLSSLPCADPAVTFFDTGQTTSKSCPGAPVPTL' A
#
# COMPACT_ATOMS: atom_id res chain seq x y z
N MET A 1 9.13 -0.72 -11.54
CA MET A 1 8.93 0.71 -11.19
C MET A 1 9.97 1.21 -10.20
N ARG A 2 10.05 0.67 -8.97
CA ARG A 2 10.98 1.14 -7.92
C ARG A 2 12.43 1.38 -8.38
N GLN A 3 13.06 0.41 -9.04
CA GLN A 3 14.47 0.57 -9.48
C GLN A 3 14.68 1.60 -10.60
N LYS A 4 13.64 1.95 -11.36
CA LYS A 4 13.73 2.89 -12.49
C LYS A 4 13.34 4.31 -12.10
N ILE A 5 12.39 4.46 -11.17
CA ILE A 5 11.84 5.77 -10.74
C ILE A 5 12.46 6.23 -9.41
N GLY A 6 12.86 5.30 -8.54
CA GLY A 6 13.21 5.59 -7.15
C GLY A 6 11.98 5.59 -6.23
N GLY A 7 12.15 6.11 -5.02
CA GLY A 7 11.09 6.19 -3.99
C GLY A 7 10.98 4.96 -3.08
N ALA A 8 9.96 4.98 -2.22
CA ALA A 8 9.64 3.89 -1.31
C ALA A 8 8.55 2.98 -1.91
N LEU A 9 8.58 1.70 -1.55
CA LEU A 9 7.56 0.72 -1.93
C LEU A 9 6.83 0.24 -0.68
N MET A 10 5.53 0.54 -0.62
CA MET A 10 4.58 -0.03 0.31
C MET A 10 3.83 -1.16 -0.40
N THR A 11 3.75 -2.33 0.23
CA THR A 11 2.99 -3.48 -0.28
C THR A 11 1.71 -3.63 0.54
N VAL A 12 0.59 -3.84 -0.15
CA VAL A 12 -0.62 -4.40 0.45
C VAL A 12 -0.55 -5.90 0.18
N ASP A 13 -0.53 -6.70 1.24
CA ASP A 13 -0.49 -8.17 1.14
C ASP A 13 -1.93 -8.69 1.14
N ASP A 14 -2.49 -8.85 -0.06
CA ASP A 14 -3.86 -9.31 -0.29
C ASP A 14 -4.06 -9.99 -1.66
N ASP A 15 -5.28 -10.52 -1.85
CA ASP A 15 -5.74 -11.14 -3.10
C ASP A 15 -6.77 -10.25 -3.82
N ALA A 16 -6.57 -8.92 -3.83
CA ALA A 16 -7.50 -7.96 -4.41
C ALA A 16 -6.80 -6.88 -5.24
N HIS A 17 -7.36 -6.54 -6.41
CA HIS A 17 -6.82 -5.48 -7.26
C HIS A 17 -7.40 -4.10 -6.89
N GLY A 18 -6.55 -3.17 -6.45
CA GLY A 18 -6.96 -1.78 -6.17
C GLY A 18 -7.72 -1.60 -4.84
N SER A 19 -7.43 -2.45 -3.86
CA SER A 19 -8.13 -2.51 -2.55
C SER A 19 -7.80 -1.36 -1.59
N LEU A 20 -6.67 -0.67 -1.78
CA LEU A 20 -6.09 0.25 -0.78
C LEU A 20 -7.10 1.26 -0.19
N SER A 21 -7.96 1.86 -1.00
CA SER A 21 -8.94 2.87 -0.56
C SER A 21 -10.05 2.33 0.35
N SER A 22 -10.22 1.01 0.40
CA SER A 22 -11.21 0.33 1.24
C SER A 22 -10.60 -0.27 2.51
N LEU A 23 -9.28 -0.20 2.68
CA LEU A 23 -8.56 -0.81 3.79
C LEU A 23 -8.25 0.21 4.89
N PRO A 24 -8.19 -0.22 6.17
CA PRO A 24 -7.74 0.63 7.28
C PRO A 24 -6.29 1.14 7.12
N CYS A 25 -5.52 0.58 6.17
CA CYS A 25 -4.15 0.98 5.91
C CYS A 25 -3.99 1.98 4.75
N ALA A 26 -5.04 2.73 4.40
CA ALA A 26 -4.95 3.82 3.42
C ALA A 26 -4.21 5.07 3.95
N ASP A 27 -4.14 5.26 5.26
CA ASP A 27 -3.55 6.45 5.91
C ASP A 27 -2.16 6.85 5.41
N PRO A 28 -1.20 5.92 5.15
CA PRO A 28 0.10 6.31 4.63
C PRO A 28 0.05 6.90 3.22
N ALA A 29 -0.93 6.51 2.39
CA ALA A 29 -1.11 7.09 1.06
C ALA A 29 -1.63 8.53 1.17
N VAL A 30 -2.59 8.78 2.07
CA VAL A 30 -3.07 10.14 2.37
C VAL A 30 -1.93 11.00 2.89
N THR A 31 -1.18 10.50 3.87
CA THR A 31 0.01 11.19 4.42
C THR A 31 1.00 11.57 3.33
N PHE A 32 1.26 10.67 2.37
CA PHE A 32 2.13 10.95 1.23
C PHE A 32 1.57 12.07 0.36
N PHE A 33 0.28 12.07 0.03
CA PHE A 33 -0.32 13.12 -0.78
C PHE A 33 -0.34 14.48 -0.07
N ASP A 34 -0.56 14.51 1.24
CA ASP A 34 -0.62 15.74 2.03
C ASP A 34 0.74 16.35 2.30
N THR A 35 1.78 15.52 2.49
CA THR A 35 3.07 15.97 3.05
C THR A 35 4.28 15.62 2.19
N GLY A 36 4.14 14.72 1.22
CA GLY A 36 5.25 14.12 0.48
C GLY A 36 6.03 13.07 1.28
N GLN A 37 5.67 12.78 2.53
CA GLN A 37 6.38 11.80 3.34
C GLN A 37 6.11 10.37 2.83
N THR A 38 7.18 9.65 2.53
CA THR A 38 7.09 8.28 2.00
C THR A 38 7.24 7.22 3.11
N THR A 39 6.79 5.99 2.83
CA THR A 39 6.98 4.84 3.71
C THR A 39 7.27 3.56 2.91
N SER A 40 7.98 2.64 3.54
CA SER A 40 8.15 1.26 3.05
C SER A 40 7.42 0.24 3.92
N LYS A 41 6.57 0.70 4.85
CA LYS A 41 5.76 -0.19 5.69
C LYS A 41 4.68 -0.83 4.82
N SER A 42 4.53 -2.14 4.95
CA SER A 42 3.46 -2.90 4.32
C SER A 42 2.29 -3.10 5.28
N CYS A 43 1.11 -3.43 4.75
CA CYS A 43 -0.06 -3.80 5.54
C CYS A 43 -0.71 -5.08 5.00
N PRO A 44 -1.38 -5.87 5.87
CA PRO A 44 -2.30 -6.89 5.42
C PRO A 44 -3.53 -6.23 4.78
N GLY A 45 -4.00 -6.76 3.66
CA GLY A 45 -5.26 -6.38 3.05
C GLY A 45 -6.30 -7.48 3.16
N ALA A 46 -7.09 -7.67 2.10
CA ALA A 46 -8.11 -8.73 2.06
C ALA A 46 -7.49 -10.13 2.20
N PRO A 47 -8.10 -11.03 3.01
CA PRO A 47 -7.58 -12.37 3.19
C PRO A 47 -7.63 -13.18 1.89
N VAL A 48 -6.56 -13.95 1.64
CA VAL A 48 -6.52 -14.93 0.56
C VAL A 48 -7.52 -16.05 0.90
N PRO A 49 -8.43 -16.44 -0.02
CA PRO A 49 -9.36 -17.53 0.21
C PRO A 49 -8.62 -18.84 0.55
N THR A 50 -9.03 -19.52 1.61
CA THR A 50 -8.57 -20.88 1.91
C THR A 50 -9.35 -21.89 1.07
N LEU A 51 -8.63 -22.78 0.38
CA LEU A 51 -9.20 -23.91 -0.37
C LEU A 51 -10.00 -24.87 0.52
#